data_AF-A0A960K1S0-F1
#
_entry.id   AF-A0A960K1S0-F1
#
_cell.length_a   1.000
_cell.length_b   1.000
_cell.length_c   1.000
_cell.angle_alpha   90.00
_cell.angle_beta   90.00
_cell.angle_gamma   90.00
#
_symmetry.space_group_name_H-M   'P 1'
#
loop_
_entity.id
_entity.type
_entity.pdbx_description
1 polymer ?
#
loop_
_entity_poly.entity_id
_entity_poly.type
_entity_poly.pdbx_seq_one_letter_code
_entity_poly.pdbx_strand_id
1 'polypeptide(L)' 'MDLLRDLAGAARRLRRRPAFTATAVLLLALGIGLVTAVFSLVDAVLLAPLPFEEPDRLVWLWQSDPPAGV' A
#
# COMPACT_ATOMS: atom_id res chain seq x y z
N MET A 1 -5.94 -37.10 0.48
CA MET A 1 -6.54 -36.44 1.66
C MET A 1 -5.43 -35.85 2.55
N ASP A 2 -4.33 -35.44 1.93
CA ASP A 2 -3.05 -35.20 2.61
C ASP A 2 -2.79 -33.71 2.83
N LEU A 3 -3.32 -32.86 1.93
CA LEU A 3 -3.19 -31.40 2.00
C LEU A 3 -3.74 -30.81 3.31
N LEU A 4 -4.88 -31.30 3.79
CA LEU A 4 -5.47 -30.85 5.06
C LEU A 4 -4.60 -31.26 6.26
N ARG A 5 -3.94 -32.42 6.17
CA ARG A 5 -3.04 -32.93 7.22
C ARG A 5 -1.74 -32.13 7.25
N ASP A 6 -1.22 -31.77 6.08
CA ASP A 6 -0.04 -30.92 5.94
C ASP A 6 -0.32 -29.49 6.42
N LEU A 7 -1.47 -28.91 6.07
CA LEU A 7 -1.91 -27.61 6.57
C LEU A 7 -2.05 -27.60 8.10
N ALA A 8 -2.69 -28.62 8.68
CA ALA A 8 -2.81 -28.76 10.12
C ALA A 8 -1.43 -28.96 10.79
N GLY A 9 -0.54 -29.70 10.15
CA GLY A 9 0.84 -29.90 10.58
C GLY A 9 1.64 -28.59 10.59
N ALA A 10 1.54 -27.79 9.52
CA ALA A 10 2.19 -26.49 9.39
C ALA A 10 1.64 -25.50 10.44
N ALA A 11 0.32 -25.39 10.59
CA ALA A 11 -0.31 -24.53 11.58
C ALA A 11 0.14 -24.88 13.02
N ARG A 12 0.28 -26.19 13.31
CA ARG A 12 0.77 -26.65 14.62
C ARG A 12 2.25 -26.29 14.85
N ARG A 13 3.06 -26.24 13.80
CA ARG A 13 4.48 -25.80 13.88
C ARG A 13 4.58 -24.30 14.14
N LEU A 14 3.77 -23.46 13.47
CA LEU A 14 3.72 -22.02 13.75
C LEU A 14 3.32 -21.76 15.22
N ARG A 15 2.29 -22.44 15.72
CA ARG A 15 1.83 -22.30 17.12
C ARG A 15 2.86 -22.75 18.17
N ARG A 16 3.78 -23.65 17.82
CA ARG A 16 4.86 -24.12 18.72
C ARG A 16 6.03 -23.13 18.84
N ARG A 17 6.16 -22.18 17.91
CA ARG A 17 7.21 -21.14 17.92
C ARG A 17 6.56 -19.74 17.86
N PRO A 18 5.91 -19.30 18.96
CA PRO A 18 5.09 -18.10 18.96
C PRO A 18 5.91 -16.83 18.69
N ALA A 19 7.14 -16.73 19.21
CA ALA A 19 7.99 -15.56 19.00
C ALA A 19 8.34 -15.37 17.51
N PHE A 20 8.83 -16.42 16.84
CA PHE A 20 9.13 -16.37 15.40
C PHE A 20 7.88 -16.03 14.57
N THR A 21 6.75 -16.68 14.88
CA THR A 21 5.49 -16.44 14.19
C THR A 21 5.02 -15.00 14.37
N ALA A 22 5.10 -14.45 15.59
CA ALA A 22 4.71 -13.07 15.86
C ALA A 22 5.57 -12.07 15.07
N THR A 23 6.89 -12.24 15.05
CA THR A 23 7.78 -11.36 14.28
C THR A 23 7.52 -11.47 12.78
N ALA A 24 7.33 -12.69 12.26
CA ALA A 24 7.02 -12.90 10.85
C ALA A 24 5.68 -12.26 10.45
N VAL A 25 4.63 -12.44 11.27
CA VAL A 25 3.32 -11.80 11.05
C VAL A 25 3.44 -10.28 11.11
N LEU A 26 4.19 -9.74 12.06
CA LEU A 26 4.38 -8.29 12.19
C LEU A 26 5.08 -7.71 10.96
N LEU A 27 6.17 -8.33 10.50
CA LEU A 27 6.88 -7.91 9.30
C LEU A 27 5.99 -8.00 8.06
N LEU A 28 5.23 -9.08 7.93
CA LEU A 28 4.30 -9.28 6.82
C LEU A 28 3.19 -8.22 6.83
N ALA A 29 2.59 -7.98 7.99
CA ALA A 29 1.56 -6.96 8.17
C ALA A 29 2.10 -5.55 7.87
N LEU A 30 3.32 -5.23 8.31
CA LEU A 30 3.97 -3.95 8.02
C LEU A 30 4.25 -3.80 6.52
N GLY A 31 4.81 -4.83 5.87
CA GLY A 31 5.11 -4.77 4.44
C GLY A 31 3.85 -4.60 3.59
N ILE A 32 2.82 -5.39 3.87
CA ILE A 32 1.53 -5.28 3.15
C ILE A 32 0.88 -3.93 3.44
N GLY A 33 0.77 -3.56 4.72
CA GLY A 33 0.12 -2.34 5.17
C GLY A 33 0.82 -1.08 4.66
N LEU A 34 2.15 -1.08 4.57
CA LEU A 34 2.93 0.05 4.04
C LEU A 34 2.62 0.29 2.56
N VAL A 35 2.68 -0.77 1.74
CA VAL A 35 2.37 -0.65 0.31
C VAL A 35 0.93 -0.18 0.11
N THR A 36 -0.02 -0.75 0.84
CA THR A 36 -1.42 -0.33 0.79
C THR A 36 -1.59 1.11 1.28
N ALA A 37 -0.96 1.53 2.37
CA ALA A 37 -1.07 2.87 2.91
C ALA A 37 -0.51 3.93 1.97
N VAL A 38 0.63 3.66 1.32
CA VAL A 38 1.19 4.56 0.31
C VAL A 38 0.25 4.69 -0.87
N PHE A 39 -0.29 3.57 -1.38
CA PHE A 39 -1.26 3.63 -2.47
C PHE A 39 -2.53 4.37 -2.07
N SER A 40 -3.09 4.10 -0.89
CA SER A 40 -4.26 4.81 -0.37
C SER A 40 -4.01 6.29 -0.12
N LEU A 41 -2.81 6.68 0.30
CA LEU A 41 -2.42 8.09 0.47
C LEU A 41 -2.28 8.78 -0.88
N VAL A 42 -1.62 8.14 -1.84
CA VAL A 42 -1.51 8.61 -3.22
C VAL A 42 -2.90 8.74 -3.83
N ASP A 43 -3.75 7.74 -3.66
CA ASP A 43 -5.13 7.80 -4.08
C ASP A 43 -5.83 8.98 -3.41
N ALA A 44 -5.76 9.13 -2.09
CA ALA A 44 -6.40 10.23 -1.36
C ALA A 44 -5.89 11.66 -1.68
N VAL A 45 -4.64 11.81 -2.13
CA VAL A 45 -4.01 13.13 -2.36
C VAL A 45 -3.92 13.48 -3.85
N LEU A 46 -3.65 12.50 -4.71
CA LEU A 46 -3.41 12.70 -6.13
C LEU A 46 -4.60 12.28 -7.01
N LEU A 47 -5.39 11.28 -6.61
CA LEU A 47 -6.50 10.75 -7.43
C LEU A 47 -7.90 11.02 -6.87
N ALA A 48 -8.02 11.15 -5.55
CA ALA A 48 -9.26 11.52 -4.92
C ALA A 48 -9.55 12.91 -5.44
N PRO A 49 -10.71 13.12 -6.07
CA PRO A 49 -11.10 14.43 -6.49
C PRO A 49 -11.05 15.28 -5.23
N LEU A 50 -10.10 16.22 -5.18
CA LEU A 50 -10.18 17.31 -4.23
C LEU A 50 -11.65 17.78 -4.27
N PRO A 51 -12.30 18.05 -3.12
CA PRO A 51 -13.67 18.55 -3.07
C PRO A 51 -13.71 19.91 -3.77
N PHE A 52 -13.70 19.87 -5.09
CA PHE A 52 -13.92 20.94 -6.01
C PHE A 52 -15.30 20.65 -6.56
N GLU A 53 -16.26 21.53 -6.23
CA GLU A 53 -17.62 21.47 -6.75
C GLU A 53 -17.70 21.38 -8.29
N GLU A 54 -16.61 21.65 -9.03
CA GLU A 54 -16.59 21.78 -10.49
C GLU A 54 -15.33 21.14 -11.15
N PRO A 55 -15.31 19.81 -11.36
CA PRO A 55 -14.19 19.11 -12.00
C PRO A 55 -13.91 19.53 -13.46
N ASP A 56 -14.87 20.13 -14.16
CA ASP A 56 -14.72 20.65 -15.53
C ASP A 56 -13.81 21.89 -15.65
N ARG A 57 -13.41 22.51 -14.53
CA ARG A 57 -12.52 23.69 -14.51
C ARG A 57 -11.08 23.40 -14.07
N LEU A 58 -10.66 22.14 -13.97
CA LEU A 58 -9.26 21.82 -13.69
C LEU A 58 -8.36 22.20 -14.88
N VAL A 59 -7.68 23.33 -14.77
CA VAL A 59 -6.64 23.78 -15.72
C VAL A 59 -5.26 23.50 -15.13
N TRP A 60 -4.44 22.74 -15.86
CA TRP A 60 -3.05 22.50 -15.50
C TRP A 60 -2.21 23.75 -15.80
N LEU A 61 -1.76 24.44 -14.75
CA LEU A 61 -0.82 25.56 -14.88
C LEU A 61 0.60 25.01 -15.03
N TRP A 62 1.07 24.94 -16.28
CA TRP A 62 2.48 24.71 -16.58
C TRP A 62 3.23 26.04 -16.61
N GLN A 63 4.18 26.24 -15.70
CA GLN A 63 5.15 27.33 -15.81
C GLN A 63 6.18 26.93 -16.88
N SER A 64 6.08 27.58 -18.04
CA SER A 64 7.13 27.51 -19.05
C SER A 64 8.13 28.61 -18.73
N ASP A 65 9.26 28.27 -18.11
CA ASP A 65 10.35 29.23 -17.99
C ASP A 65 10.81 29.62 -19.41
N PRO A 66 10.71 30.90 -19.81
CA PRO A 66 11.17 31.30 -21.13
C PRO A 66 12.67 30.98 -21.22
N PRO A 67 13.14 30.40 -22.34
CA PRO A 67 14.55 30.10 -22.52
C PRO A 67 15.33 31.39 -22.25
N ALA A 68 16.26 31.32 -21.29
CA ALA A 68 17.11 32.44 -20.92
C ALA A 68 17.67 33.05 -22.21
N GLY A 69 17.26 34.30 -22.48
CA GLY A 69 17.62 35.01 -23.69
C GLY A 69 19.14 34.96 -23.87
N VAL A 70 19.56 34.42 -25.01
CA VAL A 70 20.94 34.46 -25.49
C VAL A 70 21.35 35.87 -25.88
#